data_AF-A0A1V6SAP3-F1
#
_entry.id   AF-A0A1V6SAP3-F1
#
_cell.length_a   1.000
_cell.length_b   1.000
_cell.length_c   1.000
_cell.angle_alpha   90.00
_cell.angle_beta   90.00
_cell.angle_gamma   90.00
#
_symmetry.space_group_name_H-M   'P 1'
#
loop_
_entity.id
_entity.type
_entity.pdbx_description
1 polymer ?
#
loop_
_entity_poly.entity_id
_entity_poly.type
_entity_poly.pdbx_seq_one_letter_code
_entity_poly.pdbx_strand_id
1 'polypeptide(L)'
;MARVKKSKITPTEYLDGIKADSLICPWNTGDWKKAHGDGKAGTLGAYRMSSMKTSTELREYQVQILYLKKPMLSFTLPGTLDKDGSTNPPTSQEVIDTLKTELSKNGK
;
A
#
# COMPACT_ATOMS: atom_id res chain seq x y z
N MET A 1 -18.10 -15.44 -1.52
CA MET A 1 -16.85 -14.71 -1.21
C MET A 1 -15.70 -15.70 -1.10
N ALA A 2 -14.59 -15.51 -1.80
CA ALA A 2 -13.42 -16.39 -1.69
C ALA A 2 -12.84 -16.34 -0.26
N ARG A 3 -12.58 -17.51 0.34
CA ARG A 3 -12.04 -17.63 1.70
C ARG A 3 -10.57 -17.19 1.68
N VAL A 4 -10.27 -16.07 2.34
CA VAL A 4 -8.87 -15.63 2.56
C VAL A 4 -8.15 -16.71 3.37
N LYS A 5 -6.98 -17.15 2.91
CA LYS A 5 -6.16 -18.16 3.58
C LYS A 5 -4.82 -17.57 3.98
N LYS A 6 -4.15 -18.16 4.98
CA LYS A 6 -2.76 -17.83 5.30
C LYS A 6 -1.91 -18.05 4.05
N SER A 7 -1.15 -17.04 3.67
CA SER A 7 -0.11 -17.19 2.66
C SER A 7 1.19 -17.65 3.31
N LYS A 8 1.98 -18.43 2.56
CA LYS A 8 3.36 -18.79 2.90
C LYS A 8 4.37 -17.72 2.47
N ILE A 9 3.94 -16.76 1.65
CA ILE A 9 4.82 -15.66 1.21
C ILE A 9 4.98 -14.65 2.35
N THR A 10 6.20 -14.15 2.48
CA THR A 10 6.54 -13.03 3.34
C THR A 10 5.93 -11.72 2.80
N PRO A 11 5.80 -10.70 3.66
CA PRO A 11 5.37 -9.37 3.24
C PRO A 11 6.29 -8.76 2.17
N THR A 12 7.59 -9.00 2.28
CA THR A 12 8.61 -8.52 1.32
C THR A 12 8.43 -9.18 -0.04
N GLU A 13 8.30 -10.50 -0.11
CA GLU A 13 8.01 -11.22 -1.36
C GLU A 13 6.67 -10.78 -1.98
N TYR A 14 5.69 -10.47 -1.14
CA TYR A 14 4.42 -9.89 -1.60
C TYR A 14 4.65 -8.53 -2.28
N LEU A 15 5.43 -7.62 -1.68
CA LEU A 15 5.75 -6.32 -2.27
C LEU A 15 6.59 -6.42 -3.53
N ASP A 16 7.54 -7.34 -3.59
CA ASP A 16 8.35 -7.59 -4.79
C ASP A 16 7.49 -8.09 -5.96
N GLY A 17 6.39 -8.77 -5.67
CA GLY A 17 5.39 -9.21 -6.65
C GLY A 17 4.41 -8.13 -7.12
N ILE A 18 4.49 -6.90 -6.58
CA ILE A 18 3.66 -5.77 -6.98
C ILE A 18 4.40 -4.91 -7.98
N LYS A 19 3.83 -4.69 -9.15
CA LYS A 19 4.34 -3.72 -10.11
C LYS A 19 3.71 -2.36 -9.86
N ALA A 20 4.52 -1.34 -9.60
CA ALA A 20 4.05 0.01 -9.22
C ALA A 20 3.15 0.65 -10.29
N ASP A 21 3.48 0.44 -11.56
CA ASP A 21 2.73 0.90 -12.74
C ASP A 21 1.34 0.25 -12.87
N SER A 22 1.17 -0.95 -12.31
CA SER A 22 -0.09 -1.68 -12.32
C SER A 22 -1.02 -1.29 -11.17
N LEU A 23 -0.51 -0.61 -10.14
CA LEU A 23 -1.28 -0.19 -8.97
C LEU A 23 -2.19 0.97 -9.35
N ILE A 24 -3.50 0.77 -9.21
CA ILE A 24 -4.47 1.85 -9.30
C ILE A 24 -4.82 2.23 -7.88
N CYS A 25 -4.34 3.41 -7.46
CA CYS A 25 -4.58 3.96 -6.14
C CYS A 25 -5.69 5.02 -6.18
N PRO A 26 -6.91 4.68 -5.72
CA PRO A 26 -7.90 5.70 -5.43
C PRO A 26 -7.65 6.26 -4.02
N TRP A 27 -6.81 7.29 -3.93
CA TRP A 27 -6.42 7.97 -2.67
C TRP A 27 -7.61 8.44 -1.81
N ASN A 28 -8.78 8.60 -2.42
CA ASN A 28 -10.01 9.02 -1.76
C ASN A 28 -10.92 7.85 -1.32
N THR A 29 -10.72 6.63 -1.82
CA THR A 29 -11.68 5.52 -1.62
C THR A 29 -11.12 4.34 -0.82
N GLY A 30 -9.95 4.46 -0.21
CA GLY A 30 -9.46 3.42 0.69
C GLY A 30 -8.68 2.33 -0.01
N ASP A 31 -9.30 1.55 -0.89
CA ASP A 31 -8.70 0.27 -1.34
C ASP A 31 -7.89 0.38 -2.64
N TRP A 32 -6.63 -0.06 -2.60
CA TRP A 32 -5.78 -0.13 -3.78
C TRP A 32 -6.19 -1.29 -4.67
N LYS A 33 -6.48 -1.01 -5.95
CA LYS A 33 -6.76 -2.08 -6.92
C LYS A 33 -5.45 -2.67 -7.43
N LYS A 34 -5.47 -3.97 -7.74
CA LYS A 34 -4.31 -4.75 -8.21
C LYS A 34 -3.15 -4.86 -7.21
N ALA A 35 -3.29 -4.33 -5.99
CA ALA A 35 -2.38 -4.59 -4.87
C ALA A 35 -2.48 -6.02 -4.32
N HIS A 36 -2.85 -7.01 -5.12
CA HIS A 36 -2.85 -8.42 -4.70
C HIS A 36 -1.56 -9.16 -5.11
N GLY A 37 -0.60 -8.41 -5.67
CA GLY A 37 0.51 -8.94 -6.45
C GLY A 37 -0.03 -9.52 -7.77
N ASP A 38 0.79 -9.54 -8.82
CA ASP A 38 0.45 -10.27 -10.06
C ASP A 38 0.30 -11.79 -9.81
N GLY A 39 0.56 -12.27 -8.59
CA GLY A 39 0.36 -13.64 -8.11
C GLY A 39 -0.83 -13.81 -7.16
N LYS A 40 -2.06 -13.45 -7.56
CA LYS A 40 -3.30 -13.76 -6.79
C LYS A 40 -3.37 -15.22 -6.29
N ALA A 41 -2.76 -16.15 -7.03
CA ALA A 41 -2.67 -17.56 -6.65
C ALA A 41 -1.70 -17.82 -5.48
N GLY A 42 -0.59 -17.09 -5.38
CA GLY A 42 0.41 -17.24 -4.31
C GLY A 42 0.03 -16.51 -3.02
N THR A 43 -0.68 -15.39 -3.12
CA THR A 43 -1.07 -14.59 -1.94
C THR A 43 -2.38 -15.05 -1.31
N LEU A 44 -3.23 -15.81 -2.04
CA LEU A 44 -4.55 -16.28 -1.61
C LEU A 44 -5.47 -15.17 -1.06
N GLY A 45 -5.23 -13.92 -1.48
CA GLY A 45 -5.92 -12.73 -0.97
C GLY A 45 -5.60 -12.39 0.49
N ALA A 46 -4.51 -12.93 1.04
CA ALA A 46 -4.07 -12.68 2.41
C ALA A 46 -3.65 -11.23 2.62
N TYR A 47 -3.05 -10.60 1.60
CA TYR A 47 -2.57 -9.22 1.67
C TYR A 47 -3.50 -8.24 0.93
N ARG A 48 -3.65 -7.06 1.50
CA ARG A 48 -4.35 -5.90 0.91
C ARG A 48 -3.60 -4.62 1.26
N MET A 49 -3.73 -3.61 0.39
CA MET A 49 -3.27 -2.26 0.66
C MET A 49 -4.45 -1.29 0.65
N SER A 50 -4.43 -0.36 1.59
CA SER A 50 -5.39 0.75 1.63
C SER A 50 -4.70 2.08 1.88
N SER A 51 -5.23 3.18 1.34
CA SER A 51 -4.83 4.54 1.68
C SER A 51 -6.01 5.45 1.98
N MET A 52 -5.79 6.42 2.87
CA MET A 52 -6.76 7.44 3.25
C MET A 52 -6.07 8.79 3.36
N LYS A 53 -6.67 9.83 2.78
CA LYS A 53 -6.26 11.22 3.00
C LYS A 53 -6.57 11.61 4.45
N THR A 54 -5.56 12.01 5.23
CA THR A 54 -5.70 12.29 6.67
C THR A 54 -5.70 13.77 7.04
N SER A 55 -5.22 14.67 6.17
CA SER A 55 -5.17 16.11 6.45
C SER A 55 -5.57 16.98 5.25
N THR A 56 -6.09 18.17 5.54
CA THR A 56 -6.60 19.14 4.57
C THR A 56 -5.59 20.22 4.17
N GLU A 57 -4.59 20.53 5.00
CA GLU A 57 -3.66 21.65 4.80
C GLU A 57 -2.34 21.22 4.16
N LEU A 58 -1.67 20.21 4.73
CA LEU A 58 -0.63 19.41 4.06
C LEU A 58 -1.23 18.04 3.83
N ARG A 59 -1.48 17.66 2.58
CA ARG A 59 -2.15 16.39 2.27
C ARG A 59 -1.25 15.23 2.67
N GLU A 60 -1.45 14.76 3.88
CA GLU A 60 -0.89 13.50 4.35
C GLU A 60 -1.81 12.36 3.92
N TYR A 61 -1.18 11.25 3.54
CA TYR A 61 -1.85 10.05 3.11
C TYR A 61 -1.40 8.91 4.01
N GLN A 62 -2.32 8.40 4.82
CA GLN A 62 -2.10 7.18 5.55
C GLN A 62 -2.15 6.02 4.56
N VAL A 63 -1.16 5.14 4.60
CA VAL A 63 -1.12 3.89 3.84
C VAL A 63 -1.00 2.73 4.81
N GLN A 64 -1.77 1.67 4.55
CA GLN A 64 -1.81 0.47 5.37
C GLN A 64 -1.62 -0.79 4.52
N ILE A 65 -0.84 -1.74 5.02
CA ILE A 65 -0.88 -3.14 4.59
C ILE A 65 -1.70 -3.93 5.60
N LEU A 66 -2.64 -4.71 5.11
CA LEU A 66 -3.42 -5.65 5.90
C LEU A 66 -3.00 -7.07 5.55
N TYR A 67 -2.73 -7.90 6.56
CA TYR A 67 -2.60 -9.35 6.43
C TYR A 67 -3.80 -10.02 7.10
N LEU A 68 -4.52 -10.87 6.38
CA LEU A 68 -5.77 -11.51 6.83
C LEU A 68 -6.80 -10.50 7.38
N LYS A 69 -6.91 -9.33 6.73
CA LYS A 69 -7.76 -8.20 7.14
C LYS A 69 -7.36 -7.53 8.47
N LYS A 70 -6.19 -7.84 9.03
CA LYS A 70 -5.65 -7.14 10.18
C LYS A 70 -4.53 -6.20 9.75
N PRO A 71 -4.46 -4.96 10.26
CA PRO A 71 -3.34 -4.07 9.98
C PRO A 71 -2.03 -4.74 10.38
N MET A 72 -1.11 -4.81 9.44
CA MET A 72 0.23 -5.34 9.63
C MET A 72 1.26 -4.23 9.68
N LEU A 73 1.08 -3.22 8.84
CA LEU A 73 1.91 -2.02 8.76
C LEU A 73 1.01 -0.83 8.42
N SER A 74 1.26 0.31 9.05
CA SER A 74 0.59 1.57 8.79
C SER A 74 1.61 2.68 8.91
N PHE A 75 1.60 3.61 7.96
CA PHE A 75 2.50 4.76 7.95
C PHE A 75 1.83 5.91 7.19
N THR A 76 2.40 7.11 7.30
CA THR A 76 1.89 8.31 6.65
C THR A 76 2.94 8.84 5.71
N LEU A 77 2.52 9.23 4.50
CA LEU A 77 3.37 9.92 3.54
C LEU A 77 2.83 11.32 3.24
N PRO A 78 3.70 12.33 3.19
CA PRO A 78 3.33 13.64 2.69
C PRO A 78 3.08 13.56 1.18
N GLY A 79 2.07 14.28 0.70
CA GLY A 79 1.94 14.59 -0.71
C GLY A 79 3.01 15.58 -1.19
N THR A 80 3.23 15.62 -2.49
CA THR A 80 4.16 16.57 -3.12
C THR A 80 3.43 17.87 -3.42
N LEU A 81 4.02 19.00 -3.04
CA LEU A 81 3.50 20.33 -3.35
C LEU A 81 3.94 20.73 -4.77
N ASP A 82 2.97 21.03 -5.63
CA ASP A 82 3.22 21.57 -6.96
C ASP A 82 3.47 23.08 -6.91
N LYS A 83 4.06 23.60 -7.99
CA LYS A 83 4.37 25.04 -8.14
C LYS A 83 3.14 25.95 -8.08
N ASP A 84 1.96 25.40 -8.34
CA ASP A 84 0.67 26.10 -8.27
C ASP A 84 0.01 26.04 -6.88
N GLY A 85 0.70 25.45 -5.89
CA GLY A 85 0.18 25.27 -4.53
C GLY A 85 -0.80 24.09 -4.40
N SER A 86 -1.06 23.35 -5.47
CA SER A 86 -1.79 22.09 -5.39
C SER A 86 -0.91 20.99 -4.80
N THR A 87 -1.53 19.93 -4.30
CA THR A 87 -0.81 18.81 -3.64
C THR A 87 -1.18 17.50 -4.28
N ASN A 88 -0.17 16.87 -4.89
CA ASN A 88 -0.29 15.53 -5.45
C ASN A 88 -0.11 14.48 -4.36
N PRO A 89 -0.88 13.38 -4.40
CA PRO A 89 -0.58 12.23 -3.57
C PRO A 89 0.78 11.63 -3.93
N PRO A 90 1.41 10.87 -3.01
CA PRO A 90 2.59 10.08 -3.32
C PRO A 90 2.35 9.19 -4.54
N THR A 91 3.40 8.89 -5.27
CA THR A 91 3.35 7.90 -6.35
C THR A 91 3.26 6.48 -5.79
N SER A 92 2.73 5.55 -6.60
CA SER A 92 2.72 4.12 -6.25
C SER A 92 4.13 3.58 -5.93
N GLN A 93 5.17 4.11 -6.60
CA GLN A 93 6.56 3.72 -6.37
C GLN A 93 7.06 4.19 -5.00
N GLU A 94 6.85 5.47 -4.66
CA GLU A 94 7.23 6.01 -3.33
C GLU A 94 6.57 5.24 -2.19
N VAL A 95 5.32 4.80 -2.38
CA VAL A 95 4.62 3.95 -1.42
C VAL A 95 5.31 2.59 -1.27
N ILE A 96 5.62 1.91 -2.37
CA ILE A 96 6.29 0.59 -2.32
C ILE A 96 7.68 0.71 -1.67
N ASP A 97 8.45 1.74 -2.02
CA ASP A 97 9.80 1.94 -1.48
C ASP A 97 9.77 2.24 0.02
N THR A 98 8.81 3.04 0.46
CA THR A 98 8.59 3.31 1.89
C THR A 98 8.15 2.04 2.60
N LEU A 99 7.26 1.25 2.00
CA LEU A 99 6.82 -0.02 2.56
C LEU A 99 7.96 -1.02 2.77
N LYS A 100 8.85 -1.17 1.78
CA LYS A 100 10.04 -2.03 1.89
C LYS A 100 10.97 -1.56 3.00
N THR A 101 11.14 -0.24 3.11
CA THR A 101 11.95 0.39 4.17
C THR A 101 11.36 0.11 5.55
N GLU A 102 10.06 0.31 5.72
CA GLU A 102 9.36 0.13 6.99
C GLU A 102 9.26 -1.35 7.41
N LEU A 103 9.13 -2.29 6.46
CA LEU A 103 9.21 -3.72 6.76
C LEU A 103 10.62 -4.12 7.24
N SER A 104 11.66 -3.61 6.57
CA SER A 104 13.06 -3.85 6.94
C SER A 104 13.36 -3.38 8.37
N LYS A 105 12.81 -2.21 8.77
CA LYS A 105 12.95 -1.68 10.14
C LYS A 105 12.22 -2.51 11.20
N ASN A 106 11.08 -3.11 10.85
CA ASN A 106 10.26 -3.92 11.75
C ASN A 106 10.75 -5.37 11.90
N GLY A 107 11.85 -5.75 11.24
CA GLY A 107 12.44 -7.09 11.34
C GLY A 107 11.52 -8.20 10.85
N LYS A 108 10.64 -7.90 9.88
CA LYS A 108 9.65 -8.83 9.32
C LYS A 108 9.88 -9.12 7.85
#